data_AF-A0A2E2TKL4-F1
#
_entry.id   AF-A0A2E2TKL4-F1
#
_cell.length_a   1.000
_cell.length_b   1.000
_cell.length_c   1.000
_cell.angle_alpha   90.00
_cell.angle_beta   90.00
_cell.angle_gamma   90.00
#
_symmetry.space_group_name_H-M   'P 1'
#
loop_
_entity.id
_entity.type
_entity.pdbx_description
1 polymer ?
#
loop_
_entity_poly.entity_id
_entity_poly.type
_entity_poly.pdbx_seq_one_letter_code
_entity_poly.pdbx_strand_id
1 'polypeptide(L)'
;MSTEMISCKTIFHDSDFIQRRFIHKSSIEKCLSIQLSGHEPMIVAKATQIVTDMSADLIDLNCGCPKKKIRSKNTGSKLLSEPQKMYALIKAMNENTHVPASLKIRGEVKVMIVLMRKLLAWSLMPVLLF
;
A
#
# COMPACT_ATOMS: atom_id res chain seq x y z
N MET A 1 -3.98 11.96 8.21
CA MET A 1 -2.75 11.42 8.85
C MET A 1 -2.43 10.09 8.19
N SER A 2 -1.16 9.67 8.14
CA SER A 2 -0.78 8.32 7.72
C SER A 2 -0.10 7.63 8.89
N THR A 3 -0.34 6.33 9.06
CA THR A 3 0.43 5.53 10.01
C THR A 3 1.91 5.50 9.62
N GLU A 4 2.76 5.03 10.54
CA GLU A 4 4.05 4.46 10.16
C GLU A 4 3.85 3.33 9.13
N MET A 5 4.87 3.06 8.31
CA MET A 5 4.83 2.00 7.32
C MET A 5 4.84 0.61 7.99
N ILE A 6 3.90 -0.24 7.61
CA ILE A 6 3.69 -1.56 8.21
C ILE A 6 3.98 -2.67 7.22
N SER A 7 4.70 -3.70 7.66
CA SER A 7 5.07 -4.84 6.82
C SER A 7 3.88 -5.80 6.65
N CYS A 8 3.44 -6.06 5.42
CA CYS A 8 2.37 -7.03 5.14
C CYS A 8 2.75 -8.44 5.63
N LYS A 9 4.04 -8.82 5.53
CA LYS A 9 4.51 -10.11 6.07
C LYS A 9 4.33 -10.21 7.58
N THR A 10 4.51 -9.11 8.29
CA THR A 10 4.34 -9.10 9.75
C THR A 10 2.88 -9.32 10.10
N ILE A 11 1.97 -8.62 9.43
CA ILE A 11 0.51 -8.81 9.58
C ILE A 11 0.10 -10.25 9.22
N PHE A 12 0.68 -10.79 8.15
CA PHE A 12 0.35 -12.14 7.69
C PHE A 12 0.73 -13.24 8.68
N HIS A 13 1.88 -13.09 9.36
CA HIS A 13 2.32 -14.06 10.37
C HIS A 13 1.71 -13.84 11.76
N ASP A 14 1.25 -12.62 12.04
CA ASP A 14 0.69 -12.22 13.33
C ASP A 14 -0.40 -11.18 13.09
N SER A 15 -1.63 -11.65 12.89
CA SER A 15 -2.78 -10.79 12.57
C SER A 15 -3.08 -9.78 13.69
N ASP A 16 -2.77 -10.15 14.91
CA ASP A 16 -3.03 -9.34 16.10
C ASP A 16 -1.95 -8.26 16.30
N PHE A 17 -0.84 -8.31 15.55
CA PHE A 17 0.24 -7.34 15.60
C PHE A 17 -0.28 -5.90 15.50
N ILE A 18 -1.23 -5.64 14.60
CA ILE A 18 -1.71 -4.27 14.36
C ILE A 18 -2.54 -3.79 15.54
N GLN A 19 -3.39 -4.63 16.13
CA GLN A 19 -4.19 -4.25 17.30
C GLN A 19 -3.30 -3.94 18.52
N ARG A 20 -2.17 -4.63 18.66
CA ARG A 20 -1.22 -4.37 19.76
C ARG A 20 -0.33 -3.15 19.51
N ARG A 21 0.00 -2.86 18.25
CA ARG A 21 0.97 -1.82 17.86
C ARG A 21 0.31 -0.46 17.60
N PHE A 22 -0.91 -0.45 17.06
CA PHE A 22 -1.62 0.76 16.63
C PHE A 22 -2.89 0.92 17.44
N ILE A 23 -3.06 2.12 17.99
CA ILE A 23 -4.26 2.54 18.70
C ILE A 23 -5.30 2.98 17.66
N HIS A 24 -6.58 2.79 17.97
CA HIS A 24 -7.69 3.27 17.13
C HIS A 24 -7.54 4.75 16.75
N LYS A 25 -8.03 5.09 15.55
CA LYS A 25 -8.17 6.46 15.04
C LYS A 25 -8.76 7.37 16.13
N SER A 26 -8.08 8.46 16.46
CA SER A 26 -8.59 9.41 17.45
C SER A 26 -9.82 10.14 16.91
N SER A 27 -10.75 10.56 17.78
CA SER A 27 -11.96 11.27 17.38
C SER A 27 -11.69 12.62 16.69
N ILE A 28 -10.51 13.21 16.91
CA ILE A 28 -10.07 14.44 16.23
C ILE A 28 -9.36 14.18 14.89
N GLU A 29 -8.93 12.94 14.63
CA GLU A 29 -8.32 12.57 13.35
C GLU A 29 -9.42 12.43 12.31
N LYS A 30 -9.46 13.34 11.34
CA LYS A 30 -10.49 13.32 10.28
C LYS A 30 -10.31 12.16 9.31
N CYS A 31 -9.05 11.84 8.97
CA CYS A 31 -8.70 10.81 8.00
C CYS A 31 -7.42 10.07 8.44
N LEU A 32 -7.49 8.75 8.47
CA LEU A 32 -6.43 7.81 8.78
C LEU A 32 -6.13 6.97 7.54
N SER A 33 -4.93 7.16 6.98
CA SER A 33 -4.37 6.25 5.99
C SER A 33 -3.49 5.21 6.67
N ILE A 34 -3.74 3.93 6.41
CA ILE A 34 -2.86 2.83 6.83
C ILE A 34 -1.87 2.53 5.71
N GLN A 35 -0.58 2.68 6.00
CA GLN A 35 0.46 2.48 5.00
C GLN A 35 1.11 1.10 5.10
N LEU A 36 0.94 0.29 4.07
CA LEU A 36 1.48 -1.06 3.93
C LEU A 36 2.79 -1.10 3.12
N SER A 37 3.59 -2.14 3.36
CA SER A 37 4.78 -2.50 2.58
C SER A 37 4.79 -4.00 2.30
N GLY A 38 4.71 -4.35 1.01
CA GLY A 38 4.69 -5.74 0.55
C GLY A 38 5.03 -5.85 -0.93
N HIS A 39 5.35 -7.06 -1.38
CA HIS A 39 5.71 -7.36 -2.78
C HIS A 39 5.01 -8.61 -3.33
N GLU A 40 4.26 -9.33 -2.49
CA GLU A 40 3.57 -10.57 -2.85
C GLU A 40 2.06 -10.33 -2.82
N PRO A 41 1.34 -10.42 -3.95
CA PRO A 41 -0.08 -10.06 -4.03
C PRO A 41 -0.96 -10.76 -3.00
N MET A 42 -0.75 -12.06 -2.74
CA MET A 42 -1.55 -12.81 -1.76
C MET A 42 -1.32 -12.30 -0.32
N ILE A 43 -0.07 -12.03 0.04
CA ILE A 43 0.28 -11.48 1.37
C ILE A 43 -0.27 -10.05 1.52
N VAL A 44 -0.18 -9.24 0.46
CA VAL A 44 -0.73 -7.87 0.45
C VAL A 44 -2.25 -7.90 0.58
N ALA A 45 -2.96 -8.74 -0.19
CA ALA A 45 -4.40 -8.92 -0.09
C ALA A 45 -4.84 -9.28 1.32
N LYS A 46 -4.18 -10.26 1.94
CA LYS A 46 -4.53 -10.68 3.31
C LYS A 46 -4.27 -9.58 4.34
N ALA A 47 -3.16 -8.87 4.22
CA ALA A 47 -2.87 -7.73 5.10
C ALA A 47 -3.89 -6.60 4.90
N THR A 48 -4.27 -6.30 3.66
CA THR A 48 -5.30 -5.32 3.32
C THR A 48 -6.65 -5.69 3.94
N GLN A 49 -7.07 -6.94 3.84
CA GLN A 49 -8.29 -7.45 4.47
C GLN A 49 -8.26 -7.27 6.00
N ILE A 50 -7.10 -7.47 6.64
CA ILE A 50 -7.00 -7.32 8.10
C ILE A 50 -7.09 -5.84 8.51
N VAL A 51 -6.44 -4.94 7.78
CA VAL A 51 -6.37 -3.53 8.17
C VAL A 51 -7.58 -2.71 7.72
N THR A 52 -8.37 -3.19 6.76
CA THR A 52 -9.56 -2.46 6.27
C THR A 52 -10.59 -2.24 7.37
N ASP A 53 -10.70 -3.14 8.34
CA ASP A 53 -11.68 -3.05 9.43
C ASP A 53 -11.15 -2.22 10.62
N MET A 54 -9.92 -1.69 10.54
CA MET A 54 -9.25 -0.98 11.63
C MET A 54 -9.49 0.54 11.61
N SER A 55 -10.69 0.98 11.22
CA SER A 55 -11.05 2.40 11.08
C SER A 55 -10.17 3.15 10.06
N ALA A 56 -9.62 2.44 9.07
CA ALA A 56 -8.90 3.04 7.96
C ALA A 56 -9.88 3.80 7.06
N ASP A 57 -9.53 5.01 6.64
CA ASP A 57 -10.26 5.72 5.58
C ASP A 57 -9.60 5.53 4.21
N LEU A 58 -8.34 5.10 4.20
CA LEU A 58 -7.49 4.88 3.02
C LEU A 58 -6.44 3.82 3.35
N ILE A 59 -6.04 3.02 2.38
CA ILE A 59 -4.90 2.10 2.51
C ILE A 59 -3.88 2.40 1.42
N ASP A 60 -2.66 2.77 1.82
CA ASP A 60 -1.57 3.10 0.91
C ASP A 60 -0.55 1.97 0.81
N LEU A 61 -0.13 1.60 -0.39
CA LEU A 61 1.06 0.75 -0.58
C LEU A 61 2.30 1.60 -0.83
N ASN A 62 3.32 1.44 0.03
CA ASN A 62 4.58 2.14 -0.10
C ASN A 62 5.39 1.65 -1.31
N CYS A 63 5.48 2.50 -2.32
CA CYS A 63 6.25 2.29 -3.55
C CYS A 63 7.41 3.29 -3.69
N GLY A 64 7.78 4.00 -2.62
CA GLY A 64 8.69 5.15 -2.69
C GLY A 64 9.90 5.12 -1.75
N CYS A 65 9.94 4.26 -0.73
CA CYS A 65 11.02 4.31 0.26
C CYS A 65 12.37 3.86 -0.34
N PRO A 66 13.44 4.68 -0.31
CA PRO A 66 14.74 4.34 -0.87
C PRO A 66 15.67 3.59 0.11
N LYS A 67 15.28 3.44 1.39
CA LYS A 67 16.13 2.82 2.41
C LYS A 67 16.51 1.39 2.01
N LYS A 68 17.81 1.05 2.11
CA LYS A 68 18.36 -0.25 1.72
C LYS A 68 17.61 -1.44 2.35
N LYS A 69 17.28 -1.35 3.65
CA LYS A 69 16.51 -2.37 4.40
C LYS A 69 15.11 -2.65 3.82
N ILE A 70 14.51 -1.68 3.14
CA ILE A 70 13.20 -1.81 2.51
C ILE A 70 13.36 -2.36 1.10
N ARG A 71 14.26 -1.74 0.30
CA ARG A 71 14.56 -2.18 -1.07
C ARG A 71 15.08 -3.62 -1.15
N SER A 72 15.84 -4.08 -0.17
CA SER A 72 16.36 -5.46 -0.11
C SER A 72 15.26 -6.52 0.06
N LYS A 73 14.03 -6.11 0.39
CA LYS A 73 12.85 -6.98 0.49
C LYS A 73 11.96 -6.90 -0.75
N ASN A 74 12.45 -6.30 -1.84
CA ASN A 74 11.70 -6.02 -3.07
C ASN A 74 10.47 -5.12 -2.87
N THR A 75 10.48 -4.27 -1.85
CA THR A 75 9.41 -3.28 -1.59
C THR A 75 9.93 -1.85 -1.68
N GLY A 76 9.05 -0.85 -1.47
CA GLY A 76 9.43 0.56 -1.53
C GLY A 76 9.79 0.97 -2.96
N SER A 77 10.81 1.81 -3.13
CA SER A 77 11.16 2.33 -4.47
C SER A 77 11.74 1.30 -5.44
N LYS A 78 11.96 0.05 -5.00
CA LYS A 78 12.28 -1.06 -5.92
C LYS A 78 11.11 -1.38 -6.85
N LEU A 79 9.87 -1.18 -6.40
CA LEU A 79 8.66 -1.45 -7.18
C LEU A 79 8.52 -0.53 -8.41
N LEU A 80 9.17 0.64 -8.43
CA LEU A 80 9.10 1.59 -9.56
C LEU A 80 9.67 1.03 -10.86
N SER A 81 10.57 0.04 -10.78
CA SER A 81 11.07 -0.69 -11.96
C SER A 81 10.17 -1.86 -12.38
N GLU A 82 9.09 -2.14 -11.64
CA GLU A 82 8.25 -3.33 -11.79
C GLU A 82 6.76 -2.95 -11.92
N PRO A 83 6.36 -2.22 -12.98
CA PRO A 83 5.01 -1.67 -13.10
C PRO A 83 3.91 -2.73 -13.13
N GLN A 84 4.15 -3.89 -13.77
CA GLN A 84 3.19 -5.01 -13.76
C GLN A 84 3.00 -5.58 -12.36
N LYS A 85 4.08 -5.64 -11.56
CA LYS A 85 3.99 -6.07 -10.16
C LYS A 85 3.19 -5.06 -9.36
N MET A 86 3.46 -3.77 -9.49
CA MET A 86 2.67 -2.72 -8.84
C MET A 86 1.18 -2.82 -9.17
N TYR A 87 0.84 -3.05 -10.44
CA TYR A 87 -0.54 -3.29 -10.87
C TYR A 87 -1.16 -4.51 -10.17
N ALA A 88 -0.46 -5.64 -10.14
CA ALA A 88 -0.95 -6.84 -9.46
C ALA A 88 -1.16 -6.60 -7.94
N LEU A 89 -0.28 -5.82 -7.30
CA LEU A 89 -0.40 -5.49 -5.88
C LEU A 89 -1.61 -4.58 -5.60
N ILE A 90 -1.78 -3.49 -6.35
CA ILE A 90 -2.92 -2.58 -6.14
C ILE A 90 -4.25 -3.24 -6.51
N LYS A 91 -4.28 -4.10 -7.54
CA LYS A 91 -5.45 -4.91 -7.87
C LYS A 91 -5.83 -5.83 -6.71
N ALA A 92 -4.84 -6.55 -6.15
CA ALA A 92 -5.06 -7.42 -5.00
C ALA A 92 -5.55 -6.65 -3.77
N MET A 93 -5.09 -5.42 -3.54
CA MET A 93 -5.62 -4.56 -2.49
C MET A 93 -7.08 -4.22 -2.76
N ASN A 94 -7.40 -3.63 -3.92
CA ASN A 94 -8.76 -3.22 -4.31
C ASN A 94 -9.79 -4.35 -4.22
N GLU A 95 -9.40 -5.58 -4.54
CA GLU A 95 -10.29 -6.76 -4.44
C GLU A 95 -10.55 -7.23 -3.00
N ASN A 96 -9.80 -6.72 -2.01
CA ASN A 96 -9.82 -7.17 -0.62
C ASN A 96 -10.05 -6.04 0.40
N THR A 97 -10.54 -4.88 -0.04
CA THR A 97 -10.93 -3.78 0.86
C THR A 97 -12.20 -3.09 0.34
N HIS A 98 -12.95 -2.50 1.27
CA HIS A 98 -14.08 -1.63 0.96
C HIS A 98 -13.70 -0.13 1.03
N VAL A 99 -12.48 0.21 1.44
CA VAL A 99 -11.97 1.59 1.46
C VAL A 99 -11.02 1.83 0.29
N PRO A 100 -10.80 3.07 -0.15
CA PRO A 100 -9.90 3.33 -1.26
C PRO A 100 -8.49 2.77 -0.99
N ALA A 101 -7.88 2.15 -2.01
CA ALA A 101 -6.48 1.77 -1.99
C ALA A 101 -5.66 2.66 -2.95
N SER A 102 -4.46 3.03 -2.53
CA SER A 102 -3.58 3.91 -3.30
C SER A 102 -2.12 3.43 -3.33
N LEU A 103 -1.32 4.01 -4.24
CA LEU A 103 0.12 3.77 -4.34
C LEU A 103 0.89 5.02 -3.94
N LYS A 104 1.60 4.97 -2.81
CA LYS A 104 2.45 6.08 -2.38
C LYS A 104 3.82 6.01 -3.03
N ILE A 105 4.03 6.85 -4.04
CA ILE A 105 5.22 6.84 -4.90
C ILE A 105 6.16 8.02 -4.56
N ARG A 106 7.47 7.83 -4.79
CA ARG A 106 8.47 8.91 -4.81
C ARG A 106 9.52 8.58 -5.85
N GLY A 107 9.67 9.44 -6.85
CA GLY A 107 10.64 9.28 -7.93
C GLY A 107 10.72 10.52 -8.80
N GLU A 108 11.54 10.46 -9.85
CA GLU A 108 11.59 11.52 -10.85
C GLU A 108 10.25 11.63 -11.59
N VAL A 109 9.83 12.87 -11.88
CA VAL A 109 8.55 13.16 -12.55
C VAL A 109 8.41 12.38 -13.85
N LYS A 110 9.48 12.29 -14.65
CA LYS A 110 9.48 11.56 -15.92
C LYS A 110 9.19 10.06 -15.73
N VAL A 111 9.77 9.45 -14.70
CA VAL A 111 9.52 8.04 -14.34
C VAL A 111 8.07 7.87 -13.90
N MET A 112 7.58 8.78 -13.06
CA MET A 112 6.19 8.73 -12.57
C MET A 112 5.16 8.86 -13.69
N ILE A 113 5.38 9.76 -14.66
CA ILE A 113 4.48 9.91 -15.82
C ILE A 113 4.40 8.62 -16.63
N VAL A 114 5.54 7.99 -16.94
CA VAL A 114 5.58 6.73 -17.69
C VAL A 114 4.90 5.61 -16.90
N LEU A 115 5.14 5.55 -15.59
CA LEU A 115 4.52 4.57 -14.70
C LEU A 115 3.00 4.74 -14.65
N MET A 116 2.52 5.96 -14.44
CA MET A 116 1.08 6.27 -14.40
C MET A 116 0.39 5.91 -15.72
N ARG A 117 0.99 6.21 -16.87
CA ARG A 117 0.44 5.80 -18.17
C ARG A 117 0.29 4.29 -18.30
N LYS A 118 1.26 3.51 -17.82
CA LYS A 118 1.19 2.04 -17.82
C LYS A 118 0.09 1.54 -16.89
N LEU A 119 0.03 2.07 -15.66
CA LEU A 119 -0.98 1.68 -14.69
C LEU A 119 -2.39 2.02 -15.16
N LEU A 120 -2.59 3.22 -15.71
CA LEU A 120 -3.88 3.67 -16.25
C LEU A 120 -4.34 2.83 -17.44
N ALA A 121 -3.43 2.43 -18.32
CA ALA A 121 -3.74 1.54 -19.45
C ALA A 121 -4.21 0.14 -18.99
N TRP A 122 -3.80 -0.30 -17.79
CA TRP A 122 -4.22 -1.58 -17.21
C TRP A 122 -5.40 -1.44 -16.24
N SER A 123 -5.68 -0.24 -15.76
CA SER A 123 -6.77 0.05 -14.83
C SER A 123 -8.03 0.52 -15.57
N LEU A 124 -8.82 -0.42 -16.11
CA LEU A 124 -10.25 -0.18 -16.39
C LEU A 124 -11.10 -0.15 -15.09
N MET A 125 -10.49 0.17 -13.94
CA MET A 125 -11.14 0.40 -12.64
C MET A 125 -10.46 1.59 -11.93
N PRO A 126 -11.19 2.39 -11.12
CA PRO A 126 -10.71 3.68 -10.61
C PRO A 126 -9.66 3.48 -9.51
N VAL A 127 -8.38 3.63 -9.86
CA VAL A 127 -7.31 3.83 -8.86
C VAL A 127 -7.19 5.33 -8.62
N LEU A 128 -7.53 5.78 -7.41
CA LEU A 128 -7.25 7.14 -6.98
C LEU A 128 -5.73 7.28 -6.76
N LEU A 129 -5.09 8.13 -7.57
CA LEU A 129 -3.69 8.51 -7.45
C LEU A 129 -3.61 9.80 -6.63
N PHE A 130 -2.95 9.76 -5.47
CA PHE A 130 -2.65 10.92 -4.62
C PHE A 130 -1.14 11.14 -4.49
#